data_AF-A0A9D1BWL3-F1
#
_entry.id   AF-A0A9D1BWL3-F1
#
_cell.length_a   1.000
_cell.length_b   1.000
_cell.length_c   1.000
_cell.angle_alpha   90.00
_cell.angle_beta   90.00
_cell.angle_gamma   90.00
#
_symmetry.space_group_name_H-M   'P 1'
#
loop_
_entity.id
_entity.type
_entity.pdbx_description
1 polymer ?
#
loop_
_entity_poly.entity_id
_entity_poly.type
_entity_poly.pdbx_seq_one_letter_code
_entity_poly.pdbx_strand_id
1 'polypeptide(L)'
;MHIAIQFFVLLVFSVVLLSLIRSKWIAKIVAILLAAFYVLELSSVYMGGSLIDYKYYIHTGATDVELMFGFFLKETLMAAVAWLFFFWMFYYLSRKMSVWSSKKMLSLPLLFGSIALMCLPKGVLHQLNEVRQLVYVEAHSMVEACKSLGLPVDKFVYEEEHSKAVKGKNIIVISLESLEQGLLREPFEELSPHLRKLSEKYTYYDMHQNPGSDWTAASLYTALTGFPAYFRSKPNEIFLDVEELKGNNVGKVLNSAGYDLTYLMGKKEFAGTEDMLRTFHFEVLSEKDFPGKYPYCEWGLHDKDLFAEAKNIVRQKQQDDKPFALFLSTIGTHL
;
A
#
# COMPACT_ATOMS: atom_id res chain seq x y z
N MET A 1 17.55 -11.94 1.60
CA MET A 1 18.81 -11.20 1.32
C MET A 1 18.72 -9.85 2.02
N HIS A 2 19.71 -9.44 2.82
CA HIS A 2 19.66 -8.14 3.50
C HIS A 2 19.66 -7.00 2.48
N ILE A 3 18.76 -6.01 2.65
CA ILE A 3 18.64 -4.81 1.80
C ILE A 3 20.02 -4.13 1.59
N ALA A 4 20.85 -4.09 2.62
CA ALA A 4 22.22 -3.56 2.54
C ALA A 4 23.10 -4.26 1.48
N ILE A 5 22.93 -5.58 1.28
CA ILE A 5 23.64 -6.34 0.24
C ILE A 5 23.18 -5.87 -1.14
N GLN A 6 21.89 -5.60 -1.32
CA GLN A 6 21.36 -5.12 -2.61
C GLN A 6 21.88 -3.74 -2.97
N PHE A 7 21.98 -2.82 -2.01
CA PHE A 7 22.64 -1.53 -2.22
C PHE A 7 24.11 -1.68 -2.60
N PHE A 8 24.84 -2.57 -1.93
CA PHE A 8 26.23 -2.84 -2.29
C PHE A 8 26.35 -3.42 -3.71
N VAL A 9 25.48 -4.38 -4.07
CA VAL A 9 25.45 -4.98 -5.41
C VAL A 9 25.11 -3.93 -6.48
N LEU A 10 24.15 -3.05 -6.22
CA LEU A 10 23.76 -1.96 -7.11
C LEU A 10 24.89 -0.92 -7.26
N LEU A 11 25.63 -0.63 -6.19
CA LEU A 11 26.82 0.22 -6.24
C LEU A 11 27.91 -0.40 -7.11
N VAL A 12 28.21 -1.69 -6.91
CA VAL A 12 29.19 -2.42 -7.73
C VAL A 12 28.76 -2.42 -9.19
N PHE A 13 27.50 -2.74 -9.48
CA PHE A 13 26.93 -2.69 -10.83
C PHE A 13 27.12 -1.31 -11.46
N SER A 14 26.75 -0.25 -10.74
CA SER A 14 26.81 1.14 -11.22
C SER A 14 28.24 1.57 -11.57
N VAL A 15 29.19 1.30 -10.67
CA VAL A 15 30.61 1.67 -10.88
C VAL A 15 31.23 0.86 -12.03
N VAL A 16 30.95 -0.44 -12.11
CA VAL A 16 31.46 -1.32 -13.18
C VAL A 16 30.89 -0.90 -14.53
N LEU A 17 29.57 -0.70 -14.63
CA LEU A 17 28.90 -0.24 -15.86
C LEU A 17 29.50 1.08 -16.35
N LEU A 18 29.64 2.07 -15.46
CA LEU A 18 30.23 3.37 -15.80
C LEU A 18 31.69 3.27 -16.23
N SER A 19 32.46 2.35 -15.66
CA SER A 19 33.88 2.15 -16.01
C SER A 19 34.07 1.63 -17.44
N LEU A 20 33.05 1.00 -18.01
CA LEU A 20 33.06 0.51 -19.39
C LEU A 20 32.75 1.60 -20.42
N ILE A 21 32.18 2.73 -19.98
CA ILE A 21 31.80 3.84 -20.86
C ILE A 21 33.01 4.75 -21.12
N ARG A 22 33.45 4.76 -22.38
CA ARG A 22 34.59 5.58 -22.84
C ARG A 22 34.28 7.07 -22.93
N SER A 23 33.08 7.42 -23.42
CA SER A 23 32.68 8.83 -23.55
C SER A 23 32.43 9.43 -22.17
N LYS A 24 33.20 10.46 -21.80
CA LYS A 24 33.03 11.17 -20.52
C LYS A 24 31.64 11.80 -20.39
N TRP A 25 31.07 12.25 -21.52
CA TRP A 25 29.77 12.89 -21.53
C TRP A 25 28.64 11.88 -21.28
N ILE A 26 28.67 10.74 -21.98
CA ILE A 26 27.73 9.63 -21.75
C ILE A 26 27.86 9.10 -20.31
N ALA A 27 29.08 8.94 -19.81
CA ALA A 27 29.30 8.48 -18.45
C ALA A 27 28.71 9.41 -17.39
N LYS A 28 28.75 10.73 -17.60
CA LYS A 28 28.09 11.68 -16.69
C LYS A 28 26.58 11.50 -16.69
N ILE A 29 25.95 11.40 -17.87
CA ILE A 29 24.51 11.19 -17.99
C ILE A 29 24.09 9.89 -17.30
N VAL A 30 24.79 8.78 -17.59
CA VAL A 30 24.48 7.49 -16.97
C VAL A 30 24.70 7.54 -15.45
N ALA A 31 25.72 8.25 -14.96
CA ALA A 31 25.96 8.40 -13.53
C ALA A 31 24.84 9.21 -12.85
N ILE A 32 24.32 10.25 -13.50
CA ILE A 32 23.17 11.03 -13.02
C ILE A 32 21.94 10.13 -12.86
N LEU A 33 21.64 9.32 -13.88
CA LEU A 33 20.48 8.40 -13.86
C LEU A 33 20.64 7.29 -12.81
N LEU A 34 21.81 6.67 -12.71
CA LEU A 34 22.08 5.65 -11.69
C LEU A 34 22.04 6.22 -10.28
N ALA A 35 22.56 7.43 -10.07
CA ALA A 35 22.46 8.11 -8.78
C ALA A 35 21.00 8.42 -8.44
N ALA A 36 20.19 8.87 -9.40
CA ALA A 36 18.77 9.13 -9.18
C ALA A 36 18.04 7.84 -8.77
N PHE A 37 18.27 6.76 -9.52
CA PHE A 37 17.70 5.44 -9.21
C PHE A 37 18.14 4.93 -7.83
N TYR A 38 19.42 5.08 -7.46
CA TYR A 38 19.92 4.68 -6.14
C TYR A 38 19.28 5.48 -4.99
N VAL A 39 19.05 6.78 -5.20
CA VAL A 39 18.36 7.64 -4.21
C VAL A 39 16.88 7.27 -4.11
N LEU A 40 16.23 6.92 -5.22
CA LEU A 40 14.85 6.40 -5.19
C LEU A 40 14.76 5.11 -4.36
N GLU A 41 15.68 4.15 -4.57
CA GLU A 41 15.76 2.95 -3.74
C GLU A 41 15.99 3.26 -2.25
N LEU A 42 16.86 4.23 -1.94
CA LEU A 42 17.06 4.69 -0.56
C LEU A 42 15.79 5.30 0.03
N SER A 43 15.07 6.12 -0.74
CA SER A 43 13.81 6.69 -0.27
C SER A 43 12.73 5.64 -0.08
N SER A 44 12.65 4.62 -0.94
CA SER A 44 11.72 3.49 -0.77
C SER A 44 11.99 2.76 0.54
N VAL A 45 13.26 2.50 0.85
CA VAL A 45 13.64 1.83 2.12
C VAL A 45 13.39 2.74 3.32
N TYR A 46 13.69 4.04 3.20
CA TYR A 46 13.46 5.02 4.26
C TYR A 46 11.97 5.19 4.60
N MET A 47 11.11 5.22 3.59
CA MET A 47 9.67 5.46 3.76
C MET A 47 8.89 4.16 4.01
N GLY A 48 9.21 3.09 3.29
CA GLY A 48 8.41 1.87 3.23
C GLY A 48 9.08 0.61 3.79
N GLY A 49 10.37 0.67 4.15
CA GLY A 49 11.12 -0.47 4.68
C GLY A 49 11.54 -1.51 3.63
N SER A 50 11.26 -1.27 2.36
CA SER A 50 11.51 -2.16 1.23
C SER A 50 12.22 -1.43 0.07
N LEU A 51 12.91 -2.19 -0.78
CA LEU A 51 13.32 -1.68 -2.11
C LEU A 51 12.06 -1.33 -2.92
N ILE A 52 12.22 -0.54 -3.99
CA ILE A 52 11.11 -0.05 -4.82
C ILE A 52 10.15 -1.20 -5.18
N ASP A 53 8.96 -1.18 -4.57
CA ASP A 53 7.92 -2.18 -4.74
C ASP A 53 6.64 -1.53 -5.30
N TYR A 54 5.56 -2.31 -5.40
CA TYR A 54 4.29 -1.82 -5.95
C TYR A 54 3.71 -0.67 -5.11
N LYS A 55 3.79 -0.77 -3.77
CA LYS A 55 3.31 0.26 -2.84
C LYS A 55 4.05 1.58 -3.07
N TYR A 56 5.38 1.55 -3.15
CA TYR A 56 6.15 2.75 -3.45
C TYR A 56 5.75 3.31 -4.82
N TYR A 57 5.68 2.46 -5.86
CA TYR A 57 5.31 2.87 -7.22
C TYR A 57 3.96 3.61 -7.30
N ILE A 58 2.92 3.12 -6.60
CA ILE A 58 1.58 3.74 -6.61
C ILE A 58 1.44 4.98 -5.72
N HIS A 59 2.42 5.27 -4.85
CA HIS A 59 2.38 6.41 -3.92
C HIS A 59 3.43 7.48 -4.20
N THR A 60 4.31 7.27 -5.19
CA THR A 60 5.33 8.25 -5.61
C THR A 60 5.07 8.79 -7.01
N GLY A 61 3.81 8.99 -7.39
CA GLY A 61 3.46 9.67 -8.62
C GLY A 61 3.90 11.14 -8.60
N ALA A 62 4.01 11.77 -9.77
CA ALA A 62 4.41 13.17 -9.88
C ALA A 62 3.46 14.10 -9.09
N THR A 63 2.16 13.83 -9.12
CA THR A 63 1.13 14.55 -8.36
C THR A 63 1.34 14.41 -6.85
N ASP A 64 1.71 13.20 -6.39
CA ASP A 64 1.93 12.94 -4.96
C ASP A 64 3.15 13.67 -4.43
N VAL A 65 4.23 13.65 -5.22
CA VAL A 65 5.46 14.40 -4.91
C VAL A 65 5.17 15.90 -4.85
N GLU A 66 4.35 16.42 -5.74
CA GLU A 66 3.96 17.84 -5.73
C GLU A 66 3.12 18.21 -4.51
N LEU A 67 2.11 17.40 -4.17
CA LEU A 67 1.24 17.61 -3.00
C LEU A 67 2.01 17.50 -1.68
N MET A 68 3.01 16.61 -1.62
CA MET A 68 3.78 16.31 -0.41
C MET A 68 5.06 17.14 -0.29
N PHE A 69 5.48 17.85 -1.35
CA PHE A 69 6.76 18.60 -1.38
C PHE A 69 6.92 19.56 -0.19
N GLY A 70 5.83 20.26 0.17
CA GLY A 70 5.83 21.22 1.28
C GLY A 70 6.04 20.57 2.65
N PHE A 71 5.51 19.37 2.86
CA PHE A 71 5.61 18.63 4.12
C PHE A 71 6.97 17.95 4.28
N PHE A 72 7.58 17.54 3.17
CA PHE A 72 8.84 16.77 3.15
C PHE A 72 10.02 17.58 2.60
N LEU A 73 10.04 18.90 2.83
CA LEU A 73 11.08 19.78 2.29
C LEU A 73 12.49 19.35 2.76
N LYS A 74 12.61 18.97 4.03
CA LYS A 74 13.89 18.53 4.61
C LYS A 74 14.36 17.24 3.94
N GLU A 75 13.49 16.26 3.79
CA GLU A 75 13.75 14.96 3.18
C GLU A 75 14.09 15.14 1.69
N THR A 76 13.40 16.05 1.01
CA THR A 76 13.67 16.41 -0.38
C THR A 76 15.06 17.03 -0.54
N LEU A 77 15.44 17.95 0.34
CA LEU A 77 16.79 18.53 0.35
C LEU A 77 17.85 17.46 0.64
N MET A 78 17.58 16.55 1.57
CA MET A 78 18.47 15.42 1.85
C MET A 78 18.61 14.49 0.63
N ALA A 79 17.53 14.19 -0.08
CA ALA A 79 17.55 13.39 -1.30
C ALA A 79 18.35 14.09 -2.41
N ALA A 80 18.21 15.41 -2.57
CA ALA A 80 18.98 16.18 -3.54
C ALA A 80 20.49 16.18 -3.22
N VAL A 81 20.86 16.36 -1.94
CA VAL A 81 22.26 16.27 -1.49
C VAL A 81 22.82 14.86 -1.69
N ALA A 82 22.05 13.83 -1.33
CA ALA A 82 22.42 12.43 -1.54
C ALA A 82 22.61 12.14 -3.04
N TRP A 83 21.74 12.65 -3.90
CA TRP A 83 21.84 12.47 -5.34
C TRP A 83 23.13 13.07 -5.91
N LEU A 84 23.47 14.29 -5.52
CA LEU A 84 24.74 14.92 -5.89
C LEU A 84 25.94 14.12 -5.37
N PHE A 85 25.90 13.68 -4.12
CA PHE A 85 26.94 12.83 -3.53
C PHE A 85 27.13 11.53 -4.32
N PHE A 86 26.05 10.77 -4.57
CA PHE A 86 26.12 9.50 -5.30
C PHE A 86 26.54 9.68 -6.76
N PHE A 87 26.10 10.76 -7.42
CA PHE A 87 26.59 11.12 -8.75
C PHE A 87 28.12 11.29 -8.75
N TRP A 88 28.65 12.12 -7.85
CA TRP A 88 30.09 12.37 -7.74
C TRP A 88 30.86 11.09 -7.38
N MET A 89 30.34 10.32 -6.42
CA MET A 89 30.93 9.06 -5.97
C MET A 89 31.00 8.04 -7.09
N PHE A 90 29.89 7.76 -7.79
CA PHE A 90 29.83 6.81 -8.90
C PHE A 90 30.76 7.24 -10.04
N TYR A 91 30.71 8.53 -10.43
CA TYR A 91 31.56 9.04 -11.48
C TYR A 91 33.05 8.93 -11.10
N TYR A 92 33.44 9.40 -9.92
CA TYR A 92 34.83 9.36 -9.44
C TYR A 92 35.37 7.93 -9.33
N LEU A 93 34.64 7.03 -8.66
CA LEU A 93 35.04 5.63 -8.51
C LEU A 93 35.14 4.93 -9.87
N SER A 94 34.22 5.19 -10.80
CA SER A 94 34.27 4.60 -12.13
C SER A 94 35.51 5.02 -12.93
N ARG A 95 35.98 6.26 -12.79
CA ARG A 95 37.19 6.75 -13.46
C ARG A 95 38.46 6.16 -12.85
N LYS A 96 38.51 6.01 -11.53
CA LYS A 96 39.62 5.34 -10.84
C LYS A 96 39.68 3.86 -11.22
N MET A 97 38.52 3.21 -11.30
CA MET A 97 38.39 1.80 -11.70
C MET A 97 38.61 1.57 -13.20
N SER A 98 38.37 2.57 -14.06
CA SER A 98 38.61 2.49 -15.51
C SER A 98 40.07 2.18 -15.85
N VAL A 99 41.01 2.50 -14.95
CA VAL A 99 42.43 2.12 -15.08
C VAL A 99 42.61 0.60 -14.93
N TRP A 100 41.78 -0.04 -14.11
CA TRP A 100 41.75 -1.50 -13.86
C TRP A 100 40.85 -2.25 -14.88
N SER A 101 39.77 -1.62 -15.35
CA SER A 101 38.76 -2.22 -16.24
C SER A 101 39.20 -2.36 -17.70
N SER A 102 40.41 -1.92 -18.06
CA SER A 102 41.07 -2.26 -19.33
C SER A 102 41.12 -3.79 -19.56
N LYS A 103 41.04 -4.59 -18.48
CA LYS A 103 40.83 -6.04 -18.51
C LYS A 103 39.33 -6.39 -18.52
N LYS A 104 38.71 -6.36 -19.70
CA LYS A 104 37.30 -6.76 -19.92
C LYS A 104 36.93 -8.14 -19.32
N MET A 105 37.91 -9.01 -19.11
CA MET A 105 37.73 -10.33 -18.50
C MET A 105 37.20 -10.31 -17.06
N LEU A 106 37.43 -9.23 -16.29
CA LEU A 106 36.97 -9.14 -14.89
C LEU A 106 35.69 -8.31 -14.74
N SER A 107 35.49 -7.29 -15.58
CA SER A 107 34.33 -6.40 -15.48
C SER A 107 33.03 -7.06 -15.96
N LEU A 108 33.07 -7.91 -16.98
CA LEU A 108 31.88 -8.60 -17.48
C LEU A 108 31.30 -9.61 -16.46
N PRO A 109 32.09 -10.52 -15.86
CA PRO A 109 31.57 -11.42 -14.83
C PRO A 109 31.00 -10.67 -13.61
N LEU A 110 31.63 -9.57 -13.20
CA LEU A 110 31.10 -8.74 -12.11
C LEU A 110 29.76 -8.10 -12.47
N LEU A 111 29.62 -7.57 -13.69
CA LEU A 111 28.37 -6.99 -14.16
C LEU A 111 27.25 -8.04 -14.18
N PHE A 112 27.48 -9.20 -14.79
CA PHE A 112 26.48 -10.27 -14.87
C PHE A 112 26.19 -10.88 -13.49
N GLY A 113 27.21 -11.04 -12.64
CA GLY A 113 27.05 -11.50 -11.27
C GLY A 113 26.18 -10.54 -10.45
N SER A 114 26.40 -9.22 -10.57
CA SER A 114 25.55 -8.23 -9.92
C SER A 114 24.11 -8.28 -10.42
N ILE A 115 23.88 -8.42 -11.72
CA ILE A 115 22.53 -8.60 -12.28
C ILE A 115 21.87 -9.85 -11.70
N ALA A 116 22.55 -10.99 -11.72
CA ALA A 116 22.03 -12.24 -11.18
C ALA A 116 21.66 -12.12 -9.69
N LEU A 117 22.50 -11.45 -8.89
CA LEU A 117 22.22 -11.18 -7.47
C LEU A 117 21.04 -10.23 -7.27
N MET A 118 20.83 -9.25 -8.15
CA MET A 118 19.66 -8.36 -8.10
C MET A 118 18.36 -9.05 -8.55
N CYS A 119 18.44 -10.15 -9.30
CA CYS A 119 17.28 -10.96 -9.71
C CYS A 119 16.82 -11.98 -8.65
N LEU A 120 17.61 -12.19 -7.58
CA LEU A 120 17.20 -13.06 -6.47
C LEU A 120 15.97 -12.49 -5.75
N PRO A 121 15.18 -13.33 -5.04
CA PRO A 121 14.00 -12.87 -4.30
C PRO A 121 14.31 -11.69 -3.37
N LYS A 122 13.44 -10.67 -3.41
CA LYS A 122 13.62 -9.37 -2.72
C LYS A 122 14.84 -8.56 -3.19
N GLY A 123 15.35 -8.83 -4.39
CA GLY A 123 16.39 -8.04 -5.04
C GLY A 123 15.83 -6.88 -5.87
N VAL A 124 16.68 -5.90 -6.20
CA VAL A 124 16.28 -4.69 -6.94
C VAL A 124 15.56 -5.02 -8.25
N LEU A 125 16.14 -5.89 -9.08
CA LEU A 125 15.55 -6.26 -10.38
C LEU A 125 14.36 -7.20 -10.22
N HIS A 126 14.32 -7.99 -9.14
CA HIS A 126 13.17 -8.84 -8.84
C HIS A 126 11.93 -7.99 -8.51
N GLN A 127 12.05 -7.02 -7.60
CA GLN A 127 10.94 -6.13 -7.22
C GLN A 127 10.45 -5.31 -8.42
N LEU A 128 11.37 -4.74 -9.21
CA LEU A 128 10.99 -4.00 -10.42
C LEU A 128 10.25 -4.89 -11.43
N ASN A 129 10.64 -6.17 -11.55
CA ASN A 129 9.91 -7.09 -12.41
C ASN A 129 8.52 -7.45 -11.86
N GLU A 130 8.35 -7.58 -10.54
CA GLU A 130 7.02 -7.76 -9.93
C GLU A 130 6.13 -6.55 -10.21
N VAL A 131 6.63 -5.32 -10.00
CA VAL A 131 5.90 -4.09 -10.35
C VAL A 131 5.52 -4.09 -11.83
N ARG A 132 6.47 -4.43 -12.72
CA ARG A 132 6.20 -4.52 -14.17
C ARG A 132 5.13 -5.56 -14.48
N GLN A 133 5.16 -6.73 -13.85
CA GLN A 133 4.17 -7.77 -14.06
C GLN A 133 2.78 -7.32 -13.61
N LEU A 134 2.66 -6.57 -12.51
CA LEU A 134 1.38 -6.04 -12.04
C LEU A 134 0.83 -4.94 -12.95
N VAL A 135 1.69 -4.01 -13.39
CA VAL A 135 1.29 -2.85 -14.21
C VAL A 135 0.97 -3.24 -15.66
N TYR A 136 1.73 -4.17 -16.25
CA TYR A 136 1.65 -4.52 -17.67
C TYR A 136 1.14 -5.94 -17.95
N VAL A 137 0.46 -6.59 -17.00
CA VAL A 137 -0.22 -7.88 -17.25
C VAL A 137 -1.28 -7.72 -18.37
N GLU A 138 -1.58 -8.78 -19.11
CA GLU A 138 -2.67 -8.78 -20.10
C GLU A 138 -4.03 -8.92 -19.43
N ALA A 139 -5.05 -8.18 -19.89
CA ALA A 139 -6.38 -8.27 -19.28
C ALA A 139 -7.03 -9.58 -19.73
N HIS A 140 -7.42 -10.40 -18.75
CA HIS A 140 -8.21 -11.60 -18.99
C HIS A 140 -9.58 -11.42 -18.37
N SER A 141 -10.60 -12.06 -18.97
CA SER A 141 -11.88 -12.18 -18.29
C SER A 141 -11.72 -12.98 -16.99
N MET A 142 -12.59 -12.75 -16.00
CA MET A 142 -12.58 -13.51 -14.75
C MET A 142 -12.62 -15.02 -15.01
N VAL A 143 -13.42 -15.45 -16.00
CA VAL A 143 -13.54 -16.86 -16.40
C VAL A 143 -12.21 -17.43 -16.92
N GLU A 144 -11.51 -16.69 -17.79
CA GLU A 144 -10.20 -17.11 -18.31
C GLU A 144 -9.14 -17.16 -17.21
N ALA A 145 -9.15 -16.17 -16.31
CA ALA A 145 -8.25 -16.12 -15.17
C ALA A 145 -8.49 -17.30 -14.21
N CYS A 146 -9.74 -17.60 -13.88
CA CYS A 146 -10.08 -18.77 -13.07
C CYS A 146 -9.62 -20.07 -13.75
N LYS A 147 -9.86 -20.23 -15.05
CA LYS A 147 -9.41 -21.42 -15.80
C LYS A 147 -7.89 -21.57 -15.81
N SER A 148 -7.15 -20.49 -16.03
CA SER A 148 -5.68 -20.54 -16.06
C SER A 148 -5.07 -20.87 -14.69
N LEU A 149 -5.77 -20.50 -13.61
CA LEU A 149 -5.39 -20.81 -12.23
C LEU A 149 -5.92 -22.17 -11.73
N GLY A 150 -6.66 -22.92 -12.56
CA GLY A 150 -7.29 -24.18 -12.14
C GLY A 150 -8.41 -24.00 -11.10
N LEU A 151 -8.99 -22.81 -11.02
CA LEU A 151 -10.09 -22.50 -10.12
C LEU A 151 -11.44 -22.92 -10.74
N PRO A 152 -12.34 -23.53 -9.95
CA PRO A 152 -13.66 -23.93 -10.42
C PRO A 152 -14.53 -22.69 -10.68
N VAL A 153 -14.68 -22.32 -11.96
CA VAL A 153 -15.44 -21.15 -12.43
C VAL A 153 -16.90 -21.21 -11.95
N ASP A 154 -17.47 -22.41 -11.91
CA ASP A 154 -18.84 -22.71 -11.48
C ASP A 154 -19.07 -22.50 -9.97
N LYS A 155 -18.01 -22.40 -9.18
CA LYS A 155 -18.09 -22.08 -7.74
C LYS A 155 -17.86 -20.60 -7.46
N PHE A 156 -17.52 -19.80 -8.47
CA PHE A 156 -17.37 -18.38 -8.28
C PHE A 156 -18.76 -17.76 -8.11
N VAL A 157 -19.00 -17.15 -6.95
CA VAL A 157 -20.27 -16.49 -6.68
C VAL A 157 -20.26 -15.19 -7.47
N TYR A 158 -21.11 -15.10 -8.48
CA TYR A 158 -21.32 -13.87 -9.24
C TYR A 158 -22.36 -12.99 -8.55
N GLU A 159 -22.44 -11.73 -8.97
CA GLU A 159 -23.29 -10.70 -8.36
C GLU A 159 -24.78 -11.06 -8.39
N GLU A 160 -25.19 -11.81 -9.41
CA GLU A 160 -26.57 -12.28 -9.59
C GLU A 160 -26.98 -13.35 -8.55
N GLU A 161 -26.03 -13.99 -7.87
CA GLU A 161 -26.30 -15.06 -6.89
C GLU A 161 -26.54 -14.56 -5.46
N HIS A 162 -26.44 -13.24 -5.21
CA HIS A 162 -26.67 -12.59 -3.91
C HIS A 162 -28.09 -12.73 -3.36
N SER A 163 -29.05 -13.19 -4.17
CA SER A 163 -30.45 -13.42 -3.82
C SER A 163 -30.67 -14.47 -2.72
N LYS A 164 -29.62 -15.20 -2.30
CA LYS A 164 -29.70 -16.25 -1.26
C LYS A 164 -29.25 -15.80 0.14
N ALA A 165 -28.75 -14.58 0.32
CA ALA A 165 -28.32 -14.11 1.64
C ALA A 165 -29.52 -13.87 2.56
N VAL A 166 -29.41 -14.24 3.84
CA VAL A 166 -30.49 -14.11 4.83
C VAL A 166 -30.04 -13.27 6.01
N LYS A 167 -30.99 -12.54 6.61
CA LYS A 167 -30.71 -11.71 7.80
C LYS A 167 -30.17 -12.52 8.97
N GLY A 168 -29.19 -11.96 9.67
CA GLY A 168 -28.56 -12.53 10.86
C GLY A 168 -28.52 -11.55 12.02
N LYS A 169 -27.44 -11.61 12.82
CA LYS A 169 -27.18 -10.64 13.90
C LYS A 169 -26.69 -9.30 13.33
N ASN A 170 -26.83 -8.24 14.11
CA ASN A 170 -26.16 -6.97 13.85
C ASN A 170 -24.65 -7.16 13.85
N ILE A 171 -23.95 -6.40 12.99
CA ILE A 171 -22.51 -6.51 12.77
C ILE A 171 -21.87 -5.19 13.16
N ILE A 172 -20.76 -5.25 13.91
CA ILE A 172 -19.90 -4.09 14.17
C ILE A 172 -18.48 -4.48 13.82
N VAL A 173 -17.86 -3.74 12.91
CA VAL A 173 -16.47 -3.96 12.48
C VAL A 173 -15.66 -2.72 12.82
N ILE A 174 -14.51 -2.90 13.44
CA ILE A 174 -13.62 -1.82 13.85
C ILE A 174 -12.28 -2.05 13.16
N SER A 175 -11.98 -1.23 12.15
CA SER A 175 -10.65 -1.17 11.54
C SER A 175 -9.77 -0.25 12.39
N LEU A 176 -8.62 -0.78 12.82
CA LEU A 176 -7.67 -0.09 13.69
C LEU A 176 -6.45 0.32 12.84
N GLU A 177 -6.35 1.62 12.55
CA GLU A 177 -5.29 2.19 11.70
C GLU A 177 -3.90 1.88 12.26
N SER A 178 -2.98 1.46 11.40
CA SER A 178 -1.56 1.19 11.74
C SER A 178 -1.33 0.33 13.00
N LEU A 179 -2.29 -0.52 13.38
CA LEU A 179 -2.17 -1.41 14.54
C LEU A 179 -1.52 -2.74 14.14
N GLU A 180 -0.41 -3.08 14.78
CA GLU A 180 0.29 -4.35 14.58
C GLU A 180 0.21 -5.28 15.79
N GLN A 181 0.31 -6.59 15.53
CA GLN A 181 0.31 -7.64 16.54
C GLN A 181 1.43 -7.50 17.59
N GLY A 182 2.52 -6.78 17.28
CA GLY A 182 3.58 -6.46 18.22
C GLY A 182 3.12 -5.63 19.42
N LEU A 183 2.08 -4.79 19.26
CA LEU A 183 1.53 -3.97 20.34
C LEU A 183 0.78 -4.78 21.40
N LEU A 184 0.47 -6.05 21.11
CA LEU A 184 -0.19 -6.97 22.04
C LEU A 184 0.81 -7.81 22.86
N ARG A 185 2.12 -7.67 22.60
CA ARG A 185 3.18 -8.54 23.13
C ARG A 185 4.33 -7.72 23.75
N GLU A 186 5.17 -8.39 24.54
CA GLU A 186 6.41 -7.81 25.08
C GLU A 186 7.31 -7.23 23.97
N PRO A 187 7.88 -6.01 24.16
CA PRO A 187 7.82 -5.12 25.33
C PRO A 187 6.76 -3.99 25.24
N PHE A 188 5.79 -4.10 24.32
CA PHE A 188 4.84 -3.02 24.00
C PHE A 188 3.41 -3.26 24.50
N GLU A 189 3.17 -4.34 25.23
CA GLU A 189 1.87 -4.79 25.70
C GLU A 189 1.16 -3.77 26.61
N GLU A 190 1.93 -2.92 27.30
CA GLU A 190 1.41 -1.86 28.16
C GLU A 190 0.79 -0.70 27.36
N LEU A 191 1.09 -0.58 26.06
CA LEU A 191 0.51 0.45 25.19
C LEU A 191 -0.93 0.14 24.77
N SER A 192 -1.35 -1.13 24.80
CA SER A 192 -2.68 -1.57 24.33
C SER A 192 -3.42 -2.50 25.31
N PRO A 193 -3.49 -2.17 26.62
CA PRO A 193 -3.94 -3.11 27.65
C PRO A 193 -5.40 -3.56 27.48
N HIS A 194 -6.24 -2.72 26.87
CA HIS A 194 -7.62 -3.08 26.55
C HIS A 194 -7.74 -4.05 25.38
N LEU A 195 -6.96 -3.84 24.31
CA LEU A 195 -6.94 -4.72 23.14
C LEU A 195 -6.35 -6.08 23.50
N ARG A 196 -5.30 -6.12 24.31
CA ARG A 196 -4.75 -7.37 24.84
C ARG A 196 -5.79 -8.17 25.63
N LYS A 197 -6.55 -7.52 26.54
CA LYS A 197 -7.62 -8.21 27.27
C LYS A 197 -8.71 -8.75 26.34
N LEU A 198 -8.98 -8.08 25.21
CA LEU A 198 -9.93 -8.56 24.22
C LEU A 198 -9.39 -9.76 23.44
N SER A 199 -8.11 -9.77 23.07
CA SER A 199 -7.49 -10.90 22.35
C SER A 199 -7.39 -12.16 23.24
N GLU A 200 -7.20 -12.01 24.54
CA GLU A 200 -7.22 -13.12 25.51
C GLU A 200 -8.65 -13.66 25.77
N LYS A 201 -9.67 -12.78 25.67
CA LYS A 201 -11.08 -13.12 25.97
C LYS A 201 -11.82 -13.72 24.78
N TYR A 202 -11.54 -13.25 23.56
CA TYR A 202 -12.26 -13.62 22.36
C TYR A 202 -11.40 -14.45 21.40
N THR A 203 -11.98 -14.84 20.27
CA THR A 203 -11.21 -15.51 19.22
C THR A 203 -10.23 -14.53 18.60
N TYR A 204 -8.94 -14.83 18.74
CA TYR A 204 -7.85 -14.11 18.10
C TYR A 204 -7.31 -14.94 16.94
N TYR A 205 -7.20 -14.32 15.77
CA TYR A 205 -6.57 -14.91 14.60
C TYR A 205 -5.19 -14.30 14.43
N ASP A 206 -4.16 -15.14 14.33
CA ASP A 206 -2.81 -14.69 14.01
C ASP A 206 -2.73 -14.38 12.51
N MET A 207 -3.08 -13.14 12.16
CA MET A 207 -3.12 -12.66 10.78
C MET A 207 -1.83 -11.92 10.44
N HIS A 208 -1.39 -12.11 9.20
CA HIS A 208 -0.30 -11.35 8.61
C HIS A 208 -0.84 -10.46 7.49
N GLN A 209 -0.18 -9.33 7.27
CA GLN A 209 -0.50 -8.46 6.16
C GLN A 209 -0.34 -9.21 4.84
N ASN A 210 -1.35 -9.10 3.98
CA ASN A 210 -1.37 -9.73 2.67
C ASN A 210 -0.78 -8.75 1.63
N PRO A 211 0.07 -9.20 0.68
CA PRO A 211 0.55 -8.33 -0.37
C PRO A 211 -0.59 -7.64 -1.13
N GLY A 212 -0.46 -6.32 -1.31
CA GLY A 212 -1.51 -5.52 -1.94
C GLY A 212 -2.63 -5.14 -0.98
N SER A 213 -2.43 -5.30 0.32
CA SER A 213 -3.30 -4.81 1.39
C SER A 213 -2.55 -3.89 2.35
N ASP A 214 -1.44 -3.30 1.86
CA ASP A 214 -0.40 -2.72 2.71
C ASP A 214 -0.62 -1.24 3.07
N TRP A 215 -1.73 -0.66 2.60
CA TRP A 215 -2.16 0.72 2.87
C TRP A 215 -3.67 0.75 3.15
N THR A 216 -4.16 1.79 3.83
CA THR A 216 -5.51 1.84 4.43
C THR A 216 -6.63 1.50 3.44
N ALA A 217 -6.68 2.17 2.27
CA ALA A 217 -7.72 1.92 1.27
C ALA A 217 -7.63 0.49 0.68
N ALA A 218 -6.42 -0.04 0.50
CA ALA A 218 -6.24 -1.41 0.02
C ALA A 218 -6.60 -2.47 1.06
N SER A 219 -6.26 -2.25 2.32
CA SER A 219 -6.67 -3.10 3.44
C SER A 219 -8.19 -3.16 3.52
N LEU A 220 -8.85 -2.01 3.41
CA LEU A 220 -10.31 -1.92 3.38
C LEU A 220 -10.92 -2.64 2.17
N TYR A 221 -10.40 -2.40 0.97
CA TYR A 221 -10.82 -3.11 -0.24
C TYR A 221 -10.68 -4.63 -0.06
N THR A 222 -9.56 -5.09 0.47
CA THR A 222 -9.30 -6.52 0.70
C THR A 222 -10.26 -7.10 1.74
N ALA A 223 -10.49 -6.40 2.85
CA ALA A 223 -11.41 -6.84 3.89
C ALA A 223 -12.86 -6.98 3.41
N LEU A 224 -13.28 -6.11 2.48
CA LEU A 224 -14.65 -6.10 1.96
C LEU A 224 -14.86 -7.00 0.74
N THR A 225 -13.82 -7.25 -0.06
CA THR A 225 -13.94 -8.02 -1.32
C THR A 225 -13.29 -9.40 -1.25
N GLY A 226 -12.32 -9.59 -0.36
CA GLY A 226 -11.45 -10.77 -0.33
C GLY A 226 -10.33 -10.74 -1.38
N PHE A 227 -10.21 -9.67 -2.19
CA PHE A 227 -9.17 -9.54 -3.22
C PHE A 227 -8.08 -8.54 -2.81
N PRO A 228 -6.80 -8.81 -3.12
CA PRO A 228 -5.74 -7.82 -2.93
C PRO A 228 -5.93 -6.65 -3.90
N ALA A 229 -5.55 -5.44 -3.47
CA ALA A 229 -5.72 -4.20 -4.19
C ALA A 229 -4.61 -3.97 -5.24
N TYR A 230 -4.53 -4.86 -6.23
CA TYR A 230 -3.64 -4.70 -7.37
C TYR A 230 -4.41 -4.20 -8.59
N PHE A 231 -4.08 -2.98 -9.04
CA PHE A 231 -4.79 -2.32 -10.13
C PHE A 231 -3.82 -1.79 -11.19
N ARG A 232 -4.32 -1.70 -12.43
CA ARG A 232 -3.62 -1.07 -13.58
C ARG A 232 -3.83 0.43 -13.67
N SER A 233 -4.24 1.08 -12.59
CA SER A 233 -4.62 2.49 -12.60
C SER A 233 -3.44 3.39 -12.23
N LYS A 234 -3.66 4.70 -12.35
CA LYS A 234 -2.73 5.73 -11.92
C LYS A 234 -2.46 5.65 -10.41
N PRO A 235 -1.23 6.00 -9.96
CA PRO A 235 -0.89 6.22 -8.56
C PRO A 235 -1.98 7.05 -7.83
N ASN A 236 -2.37 6.64 -6.62
CA ASN A 236 -3.29 7.35 -5.70
C ASN A 236 -4.70 7.77 -6.19
N GLU A 237 -5.10 7.43 -7.42
CA GLU A 237 -6.43 7.74 -7.96
C GLU A 237 -7.25 6.47 -8.22
N ILE A 238 -6.83 5.34 -7.65
CA ILE A 238 -7.40 4.02 -7.94
C ILE A 238 -8.91 3.97 -7.67
N PHE A 239 -9.34 4.62 -6.59
CA PHE A 239 -10.73 4.63 -6.15
C PHE A 239 -11.43 5.97 -6.34
N LEU A 240 -10.71 7.02 -6.75
CA LEU A 240 -11.32 8.33 -6.98
C LEU A 240 -12.27 8.25 -8.17
N ASP A 241 -13.48 8.82 -8.01
CA ASP A 241 -14.53 8.88 -9.02
C ASP A 241 -14.99 7.49 -9.51
N VAL A 242 -14.75 6.42 -8.74
CA VAL A 242 -15.23 5.08 -9.10
C VAL A 242 -16.72 4.96 -8.81
N GLU A 243 -17.51 4.85 -9.88
CA GLU A 243 -18.97 4.69 -9.79
C GLU A 243 -19.41 3.24 -9.60
N GLU A 244 -18.58 2.27 -10.03
CA GLU A 244 -18.92 0.85 -9.96
C GLU A 244 -17.67 -0.03 -9.81
N LEU A 245 -17.71 -0.94 -8.83
CA LEU A 245 -16.75 -2.04 -8.71
C LEU A 245 -17.46 -3.37 -8.98
N LYS A 246 -16.97 -4.06 -10.02
CA LYS A 246 -17.49 -5.36 -10.43
C LYS A 246 -17.07 -6.46 -9.46
N GLY A 247 -17.99 -7.38 -9.22
CA GLY A 247 -17.76 -8.52 -8.36
C GLY A 247 -18.39 -8.37 -6.97
N ASN A 248 -18.35 -9.48 -6.26
CA ASN A 248 -19.02 -9.63 -4.98
C ASN A 248 -18.19 -9.02 -3.86
N ASN A 249 -18.90 -8.44 -2.89
CA ASN A 249 -18.30 -7.87 -1.69
C ASN A 249 -19.28 -7.98 -0.52
N VAL A 250 -18.74 -7.82 0.69
CA VAL A 250 -19.49 -7.89 1.95
C VAL A 250 -20.66 -6.90 1.95
N GLY A 251 -20.48 -5.71 1.41
CA GLY A 251 -21.53 -4.69 1.34
C GLY A 251 -22.73 -5.13 0.49
N LYS A 252 -22.49 -5.59 -0.75
CA LYS A 252 -23.54 -6.14 -1.63
C LYS A 252 -24.29 -7.31 -1.00
N VAL A 253 -23.57 -8.24 -0.35
CA VAL A 253 -24.18 -9.39 0.35
C VAL A 253 -25.05 -8.97 1.53
N LEU A 254 -24.57 -8.04 2.36
CA LEU A 254 -25.35 -7.57 3.52
C LEU A 254 -26.56 -6.73 3.08
N ASN A 255 -26.39 -5.90 2.05
CA ASN A 255 -27.49 -5.13 1.46
C ASN A 255 -28.58 -6.06 0.91
N SER A 256 -28.22 -7.14 0.20
CA SER A 256 -29.20 -8.12 -0.29
C SER A 256 -29.90 -8.90 0.83
N ALA A 257 -29.25 -9.06 1.99
CA ALA A 257 -29.84 -9.61 3.20
C ALA A 257 -30.69 -8.60 4.00
N GLY A 258 -30.85 -7.36 3.51
CA GLY A 258 -31.69 -6.32 4.09
C GLY A 258 -31.03 -5.54 5.22
N TYR A 259 -29.70 -5.53 5.32
CA TYR A 259 -29.00 -4.74 6.33
C TYR A 259 -29.02 -3.24 6.03
N ASP A 260 -29.01 -2.44 7.09
CA ASP A 260 -28.66 -1.03 7.06
C ASP A 260 -27.14 -0.87 7.24
N LEU A 261 -26.45 -0.34 6.23
CA LEU A 261 -25.00 -0.30 6.13
C LEU A 261 -24.48 1.11 6.35
N THR A 262 -23.71 1.30 7.43
CA THR A 262 -23.05 2.58 7.72
C THR A 262 -21.56 2.36 7.91
N TYR A 263 -20.77 3.23 7.31
CA TYR A 263 -19.33 3.34 7.51
C TYR A 263 -19.01 4.68 8.15
N LEU A 264 -18.38 4.68 9.32
CA LEU A 264 -18.00 5.88 10.06
C LEU A 264 -16.48 6.04 10.07
N MET A 265 -15.98 7.15 9.54
CA MET A 265 -14.54 7.44 9.48
C MET A 265 -14.26 8.95 9.44
N GLY A 266 -13.05 9.37 9.77
CA GLY A 266 -12.60 10.74 9.51
C GLY A 266 -12.20 10.93 8.04
N LYS A 267 -12.40 12.14 7.50
CA LYS A 267 -11.89 12.56 6.18
C LYS A 267 -12.23 11.57 5.05
N LYS A 268 -13.52 11.27 4.91
CA LYS A 268 -14.03 10.21 4.01
C LYS A 268 -13.64 10.40 2.53
N GLU A 269 -13.34 11.62 2.09
CA GLU A 269 -12.96 11.92 0.70
C GLU A 269 -11.49 11.56 0.39
N PHE A 270 -10.70 11.16 1.38
CA PHE A 270 -9.30 10.83 1.17
C PHE A 270 -9.13 9.55 0.34
N ALA A 271 -8.27 9.62 -0.68
CA ALA A 271 -7.87 8.51 -1.55
C ALA A 271 -9.03 7.76 -2.24
N GLY A 272 -10.18 8.42 -2.46
CA GLY A 272 -11.36 7.80 -3.08
C GLY A 272 -12.08 6.77 -2.20
N THR A 273 -11.84 6.82 -0.88
CA THR A 273 -12.40 5.83 0.05
C THR A 273 -13.92 5.89 0.11
N GLU A 274 -14.50 7.10 0.13
CA GLU A 274 -15.95 7.30 0.06
C GLU A 274 -16.55 6.71 -1.20
N ASP A 275 -15.96 6.98 -2.37
CA ASP A 275 -16.45 6.50 -3.67
C ASP A 275 -16.48 4.97 -3.69
N MET A 276 -15.37 4.31 -3.32
CA MET A 276 -15.29 2.86 -3.17
C MET A 276 -16.39 2.32 -2.24
N LEU A 277 -16.55 2.88 -1.04
CA LEU A 277 -17.53 2.40 -0.06
C LEU A 277 -18.97 2.58 -0.55
N ARG A 278 -19.25 3.63 -1.31
CA ARG A 278 -20.57 3.84 -1.94
C ARG A 278 -20.87 2.77 -2.98
N THR A 279 -19.89 2.32 -3.76
CA THR A 279 -20.08 1.16 -4.67
C THR A 279 -20.41 -0.14 -3.94
N PHE A 280 -20.13 -0.22 -2.64
CA PHE A 280 -20.45 -1.34 -1.76
C PHE A 280 -21.73 -1.11 -0.93
N HIS A 281 -22.55 -0.11 -1.29
CA HIS A 281 -23.82 0.24 -0.64
C HIS A 281 -23.71 0.79 0.80
N PHE A 282 -22.53 1.24 1.23
CA PHE A 282 -22.41 1.91 2.52
C PHE A 282 -22.87 3.38 2.45
N GLU A 283 -23.61 3.82 3.46
CA GLU A 283 -23.69 5.22 3.82
C GLU A 283 -22.41 5.61 4.57
N VAL A 284 -21.66 6.60 4.05
CA VAL A 284 -20.38 7.01 4.63
C VAL A 284 -20.53 8.31 5.41
N LEU A 285 -20.33 8.23 6.73
CA LEU A 285 -20.41 9.33 7.68
C LEU A 285 -19.01 9.75 8.16
N SER A 286 -18.85 11.05 8.39
CA SER A 286 -17.60 11.72 8.76
C SER A 286 -17.84 12.95 9.61
N GLU A 287 -16.78 13.67 9.98
CA GLU A 287 -16.87 14.94 10.70
C GLU A 287 -17.76 15.98 10.00
N LYS A 288 -17.83 15.92 8.66
CA LYS A 288 -18.66 16.84 7.85
C LYS A 288 -20.15 16.61 8.02
N ASP A 289 -20.54 15.40 8.40
CA ASP A 289 -21.93 15.03 8.67
C ASP A 289 -22.37 15.49 10.09
N PHE A 290 -21.43 16.03 10.88
CA PHE A 290 -21.66 16.58 12.23
C PHE A 290 -21.13 18.03 12.36
N PRO A 291 -21.61 18.98 11.53
CA PRO A 291 -21.03 20.31 11.42
C PRO A 291 -21.05 21.06 12.75
N GLY A 292 -19.89 21.59 13.16
CA GLY A 292 -19.73 22.39 14.37
C GLY A 292 -19.72 21.59 15.69
N LYS A 293 -19.86 20.26 15.63
CA LYS A 293 -19.87 19.41 16.83
C LYS A 293 -18.47 19.08 17.35
N TYR A 294 -17.50 18.96 16.44
CA TYR A 294 -16.12 18.56 16.75
C TYR A 294 -15.12 19.64 16.34
N PRO A 295 -13.99 19.76 17.06
CA PRO A 295 -12.91 20.64 16.66
C PRO A 295 -12.31 20.19 15.31
N TYR A 296 -11.73 21.14 14.58
CA TYR A 296 -11.00 20.81 13.35
C TYR A 296 -9.80 19.92 13.66
N CYS A 297 -9.66 18.85 12.90
CA CYS A 297 -8.47 18.00 12.85
C CYS A 297 -8.20 17.65 11.38
N GLU A 298 -6.92 17.64 11.01
CA GLU A 298 -6.47 17.44 9.62
C GLU A 298 -6.91 16.09 9.02
N TRP A 299 -7.12 15.10 9.89
CA TRP A 299 -7.54 13.74 9.54
C TRP A 299 -9.01 13.45 9.91
N GLY A 300 -9.79 14.49 10.23
CA GLY A 300 -11.23 14.36 10.50
C GLY A 300 -11.54 14.01 11.95
N LEU A 301 -12.37 12.99 12.20
CA LEU A 301 -12.79 12.61 13.55
C LEU A 301 -11.65 12.00 14.37
N HIS A 302 -11.40 12.52 15.58
CA HIS A 302 -10.59 11.83 16.58
C HIS A 302 -11.27 10.54 17.05
N ASP A 303 -10.50 9.51 17.38
CA ASP A 303 -11.05 8.19 17.75
C ASP A 303 -12.04 8.24 18.92
N LYS A 304 -11.82 9.12 19.90
CA LYS A 304 -12.77 9.32 21.01
C LYS A 304 -14.14 9.76 20.51
N ASP A 305 -14.16 10.70 19.56
CA ASP A 305 -15.37 11.26 18.99
C ASP A 305 -16.02 10.28 18.02
N LEU A 306 -15.21 9.57 17.22
CA LEU A 306 -15.62 8.44 16.39
C LEU A 306 -16.39 7.40 17.22
N PHE A 307 -15.84 6.96 18.35
CA PHE A 307 -16.50 5.99 19.22
C PHE A 307 -17.72 6.56 19.95
N ALA A 308 -17.79 7.88 20.19
CA ALA A 308 -18.98 8.52 20.72
C ALA A 308 -20.14 8.49 19.71
N GLU A 309 -19.87 8.81 18.44
CA GLU A 309 -20.88 8.74 17.38
C GLU A 309 -21.27 7.31 17.05
N ALA A 310 -20.33 6.38 17.02
CA ALA A 310 -20.63 4.96 16.84
C ALA A 310 -21.65 4.46 17.88
N LYS A 311 -21.49 4.85 19.16
CA LYS A 311 -22.46 4.50 20.23
C LYS A 311 -23.84 5.14 20.00
N ASN A 312 -23.89 6.36 19.49
CA ASN A 312 -25.15 7.04 19.18
C ASN A 312 -25.88 6.36 18.01
N ILE A 313 -25.14 6.05 16.94
CA ILE A 313 -25.65 5.32 15.77
C ILE A 313 -26.18 3.95 16.18
N VAL A 314 -25.43 3.19 17.00
CA VAL A 314 -25.90 1.88 17.51
C VAL A 314 -27.21 2.02 18.28
N ARG A 315 -27.33 3.02 19.17
CA ARG A 315 -28.58 3.24 19.92
C ARG A 315 -29.76 3.59 19.02
N GLN A 316 -29.52 4.36 17.96
CA GLN A 316 -30.56 4.70 16.98
C GLN A 316 -30.98 3.48 16.17
N LYS A 317 -30.03 2.74 15.59
CA LYS A 317 -30.32 1.56 14.77
C LYS A 317 -30.91 0.39 15.57
N GLN A 318 -30.65 0.33 16.88
CA GLN A 318 -31.32 -0.63 17.78
C GLN A 318 -32.82 -0.39 17.97
N GLN A 319 -33.33 0.80 17.63
CA GLN A 319 -34.76 1.13 17.71
C GLN A 319 -35.52 0.72 16.45
N ASP A 320 -34.81 0.38 15.37
CA ASP A 320 -35.38 -0.13 14.13
C ASP A 320 -35.44 -1.67 14.17
N ASP A 321 -36.44 -2.26 13.52
CA ASP A 321 -36.57 -3.71 13.35
C ASP A 321 -35.64 -4.25 12.24
N LYS A 322 -34.93 -3.35 11.53
CA LYS A 322 -33.96 -3.68 10.49
C LYS A 322 -32.59 -4.08 11.08
N PRO A 323 -31.96 -5.18 10.61
CA PRO A 323 -30.59 -5.49 11.02
C PRO A 323 -29.62 -4.42 10.50
N PHE A 324 -28.55 -4.14 11.25
CA PHE A 324 -27.56 -3.16 10.84
C PHE A 324 -26.14 -3.72 10.83
N ALA A 325 -25.30 -3.15 9.96
CA ALA A 325 -23.86 -3.35 9.96
C ALA A 325 -23.16 -1.99 10.03
N LEU A 326 -22.44 -1.76 11.13
CA LEU A 326 -21.68 -0.55 11.37
C LEU A 326 -20.19 -0.84 11.26
N PHE A 327 -19.53 -0.20 10.33
CA PHE A 327 -18.09 -0.28 10.13
C PHE A 327 -17.45 1.03 10.62
N LEU A 328 -16.31 0.94 11.29
CA LEU A 328 -15.54 2.07 11.79
C LEU A 328 -14.10 2.01 11.27
N SER A 329 -13.47 3.15 11.05
CA SER A 329 -12.00 3.24 10.93
C SER A 329 -11.45 4.31 11.85
N THR A 330 -10.54 3.89 12.73
CA THR A 330 -9.78 4.83 13.57
C THR A 330 -8.73 5.55 12.75
N ILE A 331 -8.21 6.65 13.26
CA ILE A 331 -7.17 7.45 12.60
C ILE A 331 -6.12 7.99 13.57
N GLY A 332 -6.32 7.83 14.89
CA GLY A 332 -5.44 8.40 15.92
C GLY A 332 -4.00 7.89 15.91
N THR A 333 -3.73 6.81 15.18
CA THR A 333 -2.43 6.16 15.00
C THR A 333 -1.85 6.32 13.59
N HIS A 334 -2.47 7.15 12.74
CA HIS A 334 -1.96 7.45 11.41
C HIS A 334 -0.62 8.21 11.51
N LEU A 335 0.36 7.80 10.71
CA LEU A 335 1.71 8.38 10.65
C LEU A 335 1.81 9.56 9.68
#